data_AF-A0A661CYF6-F1
#
_entry.id   AF-A0A661CYF6-F1
#
_cell.length_a   1.000
_cell.length_b   1.000
_cell.length_c   1.000
_cell.angle_alpha   90.00
_cell.angle_beta   90.00
_cell.angle_gamma   90.00
#
_symmetry.space_group_name_H-M   'P 1'
#
loop_
_entity.id
_entity.type
_entity.pdbx_description
1 polymer ?
#
loop_
_entity_poly.entity_id
_entity_poly.type
_entity_poly.pdbx_seq_one_letter_code
_entity_poly.pdbx_strand_id
1 'polypeptide(L)' 'IIPALESSHALAYASKLAPTMSSDQILLINLSGRGDKDMHTVAALAGLSF' A
#
# COMPACT_ATOMS: atom_id res chain seq x y z
N ILE A 1 -1.23 -10.41 0.10
CA ILE A 1 -0.07 -9.79 0.79
C ILE A 1 -0.58 -8.52 1.43
N ILE A 2 -0.38 -8.33 2.74
CA ILE A 2 -0.59 -7.02 3.38
C ILE A 2 0.75 -6.29 3.29
N PRO A 3 0.86 -5.18 2.53
CA PRO A 3 2.12 -4.45 2.42
C PRO A 3 2.48 -3.79 3.75
N ALA A 4 3.77 -3.60 4.02
CA ALA A 4 4.21 -2.72 5.11
C ALA A 4 3.64 -1.30 4.94
N LEU A 5 3.55 -0.55 6.04
CA LEU A 5 3.02 0.82 6.00
C LEU A 5 3.84 1.72 5.07
N GLU A 6 5.16 1.56 5.01
CA GLU A 6 6.03 2.30 4.10
C GLU A 6 5.73 1.98 2.64
N SER A 7 5.55 0.69 2.30
CA SER A 7 5.18 0.26 0.95
C SER A 7 3.76 0.72 0.55
N SER A 8 2.87 0.92 1.52
CA SER A 8 1.51 1.41 1.27
C SER A 8 1.51 2.85 0.70
N HIS A 9 2.52 3.66 1.02
CA HIS A 9 2.69 4.99 0.43
C HIS A 9 2.97 4.93 -1.08
N ALA A 10 3.78 3.95 -1.51
CA ALA A 10 4.06 3.76 -2.93
C ALA A 10 2.80 3.35 -3.71
N LEU A 11 1.97 2.47 -3.13
CA LEU A 11 0.68 2.09 -3.71
C LEU A 11 -0.31 3.27 -3.77
N ALA A 12 -0.38 4.09 -2.72
CA ALA A 12 -1.23 5.27 -2.70
C ALA A 12 -0.82 6.33 -3.74
N TYR A 13 0.48 6.44 -4.04
CA TYR A 13 0.94 7.28 -5.15
C TYR A 13 0.66 6.63 -6.50
N ALA A 14 0.88 5.32 -6.63
CA ALA A 14 0.60 4.58 -7.87
C ALA A 14 -0.86 4.67 -8.29
N SER A 15 -1.82 4.69 -7.35
CA SER A 15 -3.25 4.86 -7.68
C SER A 15 -3.57 6.24 -8.29
N LYS A 16 -2.71 7.23 -8.07
CA LYS A 16 -2.80 8.58 -8.66
C LYS A 16 -2.04 8.69 -9.97
N LEU A 17 -0.89 8.02 -10.08
CA LEU A 17 -0.03 8.03 -11.25
C LEU A 17 -0.55 7.14 -12.38
N ALA A 18 -1.00 5.93 -12.07
CA ALA A 18 -1.41 4.95 -13.08
C ALA A 18 -2.48 5.48 -14.06
N PRO A 19 -3.50 6.25 -13.64
CA PRO A 19 -4.48 6.85 -14.57
C PRO A 19 -3.89 7.87 -15.57
N THR A 20 -2.70 8.42 -15.30
CA THR A 20 -2.03 9.37 -16.21
C THR A 20 -1.06 8.69 -17.19
N MET A 21 -0.86 7.38 -17.06
CA MET A 21 0.02 6.58 -17.92
C MET A 21 -0.74 6.04 -19.13
N SER A 22 -0.03 5.72 -20.22
CA SER A 22 -0.65 5.01 -21.34
C SER A 22 -0.86 3.54 -20.97
N SER A 23 -1.87 2.91 -21.58
CA SER A 23 -2.29 1.55 -21.22
C SER A 23 -1.26 0.45 -21.54
N ASP A 24 -0.28 0.75 -22.39
CA ASP A 24 0.81 -0.14 -22.77
C ASP A 24 2.04 -0.03 -21.85
N GLN A 25 2.08 0.98 -20.97
CA GLN A 25 3.17 1.15 -20.00
C GLN A 25 3.00 0.21 -18.80
N ILE A 26 4.12 -0.32 -18.32
CA ILE A 26 4.17 -1.18 -17.13
C ILE A 26 4.68 -0.37 -15.94
N LEU A 27 3.92 -0.37 -14.84
CA LEU A 27 4.33 0.22 -13.56
C LEU A 27 4.77 -0.89 -12.58
N LEU A 28 6.06 -0.98 -12.30
CA LEU A 28 6.61 -1.90 -11.31
C LEU A 28 6.71 -1.22 -9.94
N ILE A 29 6.11 -1.82 -8.93
CA ILE A 29 6.11 -1.30 -7.56
C ILE A 29 6.81 -2.30 -6.64
N ASN A 30 7.81 -1.83 -5.90
CA ASN A 30 8.49 -2.63 -4.91
C ASN A 30 7.69 -2.70 -3.60
N LEU A 31 7.42 -3.91 -3.11
CA LEU A 31 6.86 -4.14 -1.78
C LEU A 31 7.99 -4.58 -0.85
N SER A 32 8.57 -3.62 -0.13
CA SER A 32 9.79 -3.83 0.67
C SER A 32 9.59 -4.75 1.87
N GLY A 33 8.35 -4.98 2.30
CA GLY A 33 8.05 -5.78 3.48
C GLY A 33 6.57 -6.10 3.66
N ARG A 34 6.30 -6.82 4.75
CA ARG A 34 4.96 -7.28 5.14
C ARG A 34 4.38 -6.42 6.26
N GLY A 35 3.08 -6.16 6.22
CA GLY A 35 2.36 -5.34 7.19
C GLY A 35 1.79 -6.09 8.40
N ASP A 36 2.05 -7.40 8.53
CA ASP A 36 1.51 -8.20 9.66
C ASP A 36 1.89 -7.61 11.03
N LYS A 37 3.07 -6.98 11.12
CA LYS A 37 3.56 -6.35 12.35
C LYS A 37 2.81 -5.07 12.70
N ASP A 38 2.23 -4.39 11.72
CA ASP A 38 1.58 -3.09 11.87
C ASP A 38 0.05 -3.23 12.03
N MET A 39 -0.48 -4.44 11.91
CA MET A 39 -1.91 -4.70 11.87
C MET A 39 -2.64 -4.22 13.13
N HIS A 40 -2.05 -4.40 14.31
CA HIS A 40 -2.62 -3.90 15.57
C HIS A 40 -2.68 -2.37 15.61
N THR A 41 -1.62 -1.71 15.15
CA THR A 41 -1.55 -0.24 15.06
C THR A 41 -2.62 0.29 14.11
N VAL A 42 -2.73 -0.29 12.91
CA VAL A 42 -3.72 0.11 11.91
C VAL A 42 -5.14 -0.15 12.40
N ALA A 43 -5.38 -1.28 13.03
CA ALA A 43 -6.70 -1.62 13.55
C ALA A 43 -7.16 -0.67 14.67
N ALA A 44 -6.28 -0.35 15.61
CA ALA A 44 -6.55 0.65 16.64
C ALA A 44 -6.89 2.02 16.03
N LEU A 45 -6.11 2.46 15.04
CA LEU A 45 -6.38 3.72 14.30
C LEU A 45 -7.68 3.68 13.49
N ALA A 46 -8.04 2.51 12.96
CA ALA A 46 -9.28 2.30 12.21
C ALA A 46 -10.52 2.12 13.12
N GLY A 47 -10.35 2.17 14.44
CA GLY A 47 -11.44 1.98 15.40
C GLY A 47 -11.97 0.54 15.47
N LEU A 48 -11.16 -0.43 15.04
CA LEU A 48 -11.51 -1.85 15.11
C LEU A 48 -11.14 -2.40 16.48
N SER A 49 -12.13 -2.97 17.18
CA SER A 49 -11.95 -3.74 18.41
C SER A 49 -12.00 -5.24 18.09
N PHE A 50 -11.02 -6.00 18.57
CA PHE A 50 -10.97 -7.46 18.47
C PHE A 50 -11.19 -8.11 19.84
#